data_AF-A0A1A8MIX2-F1
#
_entry.id   AF-A0A1A8MIX2-F1
#
_cell.length_a   1.000
_cell.length_b   1.000
_cell.length_c   1.000
_cell.angle_alpha   90.00
_cell.angle_beta   90.00
_cell.angle_gamma   90.00
#
_symmetry.space_group_name_H-M   'P 1'
#
loop_
_entity.id
_entity.type
_entity.pdbx_description
1 polymer ?
#
loop_
_entity_poly.entity_id
_entity_poly.type
_entity_poly.pdbx_seq_one_letter_code
_entity_poly.pdbx_strand_id
1 'polypeptide(L)'
;MDVNKRLGMRDTMLTLLLAVLQGLPVGEAAPNPSPLVGSNWGNPRRYVHLQTSTDLNNFYLEIRLDGSVGKTTARSAFSVILMKAETREHVAIFGVKSNRYLCMDQEGILFSSPICQRDSCLFYHRLLENNRDVYYSTRTGILLNLEGSRQLYSAGQNLPQTSLFLPKKNT
;
A
#
# COMPACT_ATOMS: atom_id res chain seq x y z
N MET A 1 -12.13 -66.14 -42.93
CA MET A 1 -11.36 -66.54 -41.74
C MET A 1 -10.01 -65.86 -41.88
N ASP A 2 -9.83 -64.59 -41.47
CA ASP A 2 -10.12 -64.04 -40.13
C ASP A 2 -9.29 -64.79 -39.08
N VAL A 3 -8.59 -64.19 -38.13
CA VAL A 3 -8.45 -62.83 -37.60
C VAL A 3 -7.04 -62.87 -36.98
N ASN A 4 -6.15 -61.87 -37.18
CA ASN A 4 -5.07 -61.51 -36.21
C ASN A 4 -3.96 -60.61 -36.77
N LYS A 5 -4.32 -59.52 -37.48
CA LYS A 5 -3.35 -58.42 -37.70
C LYS A 5 -3.91 -57.01 -37.45
N ARG A 6 -5.12 -56.89 -36.89
CA ARG A 6 -5.76 -55.58 -36.62
C ARG A 6 -5.70 -55.11 -35.16
N LEU A 7 -5.02 -55.84 -34.26
CA LEU A 7 -5.04 -55.51 -32.83
C LEU A 7 -3.87 -54.61 -32.39
N GLY A 8 -2.67 -54.73 -32.98
CA GLY A 8 -1.49 -53.99 -32.49
C GLY A 8 -1.34 -52.53 -32.96
N MET A 9 -2.02 -52.13 -34.04
CA MET A 9 -1.84 -50.79 -34.63
C MET A 9 -2.87 -49.75 -34.14
N ARG A 10 -4.01 -50.23 -33.61
CA ARG A 10 -5.03 -49.38 -33.00
C ARG A 10 -4.63 -48.97 -31.58
N ASP A 11 -4.08 -49.90 -30.81
CA ASP A 11 -3.66 -49.63 -29.44
C ASP A 11 -2.46 -48.68 -29.38
N THR A 12 -1.51 -48.79 -30.30
CA THR A 12 -0.36 -47.87 -30.40
C THR A 12 -0.75 -46.48 -30.89
N MET A 13 -1.75 -46.37 -31.78
CA MET A 13 -2.31 -45.07 -32.18
C MET A 13 -3.14 -44.43 -31.07
N LEU A 14 -3.88 -45.23 -30.28
CA LEU A 14 -4.63 -44.74 -29.11
C LEU A 14 -3.70 -44.24 -28.01
N THR A 15 -2.60 -44.95 -27.72
CA THR A 15 -1.63 -44.52 -26.71
C THR A 15 -0.88 -43.26 -27.13
N LEU A 16 -0.56 -43.11 -28.42
CA LEU A 16 0.01 -41.86 -28.93
C LEU A 16 -1.00 -40.70 -28.87
N LEU A 17 -2.27 -40.93 -29.17
CA LEU A 17 -3.32 -39.90 -29.07
C LEU A 17 -3.56 -39.46 -27.61
N LEU A 18 -3.50 -40.40 -26.66
CA LEU A 18 -3.65 -40.13 -25.23
C LEU A 18 -2.45 -39.38 -24.65
N ALA A 19 -1.23 -39.64 -25.13
CA ALA A 19 -0.03 -38.92 -24.69
C ALA A 19 -0.02 -37.45 -25.16
N VAL A 20 -0.61 -37.14 -26.31
CA VAL A 20 -0.76 -35.74 -26.80
C VAL A 20 -1.79 -34.97 -25.98
N LEU A 21 -2.75 -35.66 -25.34
CA LEU A 21 -3.78 -35.05 -24.49
C LEU A 21 -3.30 -34.78 -23.05
N GLN A 22 -2.17 -35.33 -22.61
CA GLN A 22 -1.74 -35.32 -21.20
C GLN A 22 -0.48 -34.48 -20.93
N GLY A 23 -0.50 -33.21 -21.36
CA GLY A 23 0.23 -32.18 -20.65
C GLY A 23 1.39 -31.58 -21.41
N LEU A 24 1.07 -30.54 -22.19
CA LEU A 24 1.89 -29.33 -22.03
C LEU A 24 1.59 -28.81 -20.62
N PRO A 25 2.60 -28.54 -19.78
CA PRO A 25 2.36 -27.72 -18.61
C PRO A 25 1.92 -26.38 -19.18
N VAL A 26 0.62 -26.11 -19.11
CA VAL A 26 0.13 -24.75 -19.23
C VAL A 26 0.89 -24.05 -18.12
N GLY A 27 1.91 -23.29 -18.50
CA GLY A 27 2.60 -22.44 -17.55
C GLY A 27 1.50 -21.63 -16.92
N GLU A 28 1.20 -21.92 -15.66
CA GLU A 28 0.27 -21.15 -14.87
C GLU A 28 0.90 -19.77 -14.80
N ALA A 29 0.55 -18.93 -15.77
CA ALA A 29 0.62 -17.51 -15.63
C ALA A 29 -0.39 -17.22 -14.50
N ALA A 30 0.08 -17.40 -13.26
CA ALA A 30 -0.62 -16.93 -12.10
C ALA A 30 -1.01 -15.48 -12.44
N PRO A 31 -2.29 -15.10 -12.34
CA PRO A 31 -2.69 -13.75 -12.63
C PRO A 31 -1.82 -12.87 -11.74
N ASN A 32 -0.96 -12.04 -12.35
CA ASN A 32 -0.19 -11.06 -11.60
C ASN A 32 -1.24 -10.23 -10.87
N PRO A 33 -1.33 -10.33 -9.52
CA PRO A 33 -2.31 -9.56 -8.80
C PRO A 33 -2.06 -8.11 -9.15
N SER A 34 -3.10 -7.40 -9.59
CA SER A 34 -2.92 -6.01 -9.98
C SER A 34 -2.25 -5.27 -8.82
N PRO A 35 -1.31 -4.34 -9.06
CA PRO A 35 -0.69 -3.56 -7.99
C PRO A 35 -1.74 -2.79 -7.15
N LEU A 36 -2.94 -2.61 -7.71
CA LEU A 36 -4.11 -2.07 -7.02
C LEU A 36 -4.73 -2.99 -5.97
N VAL A 37 -4.50 -4.30 -6.01
CA VAL A 37 -5.01 -5.25 -5.00
C VAL A 37 -4.38 -5.00 -3.63
N GLY A 38 -3.12 -4.53 -3.60
CA GLY A 38 -2.43 -4.07 -2.39
C GLY A 38 -2.59 -2.57 -2.10
N SER A 39 -3.00 -1.78 -3.11
CA SER A 39 -3.26 -0.36 -2.93
C SER A 39 -4.55 -0.16 -2.13
N ASN A 40 -4.46 0.59 -1.03
CA ASN A 40 -5.66 0.98 -0.27
C ASN A 40 -6.43 2.14 -0.92
N TRP A 41 -6.02 2.54 -2.13
CA TRP A 41 -6.66 3.59 -2.90
C TRP A 41 -8.11 3.22 -3.25
N GLY A 42 -9.07 4.06 -2.86
CA GLY A 42 -10.49 3.90 -3.22
C GLY A 42 -11.32 2.97 -2.32
N ASN A 43 -10.78 2.43 -1.21
CA ASN A 43 -11.60 1.76 -0.18
C ASN A 43 -11.81 2.67 1.04
N PRO A 44 -12.87 3.51 1.06
CA PRO A 44 -13.02 4.62 2.02
C PRO A 44 -13.31 4.21 3.46
N ARG A 45 -13.38 2.90 3.78
CA ARG A 45 -13.76 2.40 5.12
C ARG A 45 -12.71 1.50 5.77
N ARG A 46 -11.47 1.47 5.27
CA ARG A 46 -10.41 0.65 5.87
C ARG A 46 -9.58 1.44 6.89
N TYR A 47 -9.68 1.01 8.13
CA TYR A 47 -8.82 1.43 9.22
C TYR A 47 -7.46 0.74 9.11
N VAL A 48 -6.39 1.53 9.13
CA VAL A 48 -5.01 1.05 8.98
C VAL A 48 -4.10 1.66 10.04
N HIS A 49 -2.93 1.07 10.22
CA HIS A 49 -1.79 1.68 10.88
C HIS A 49 -0.76 2.02 9.80
N LEU A 50 -0.37 3.30 9.67
CA LEU A 50 0.67 3.71 8.72
C LEU A 50 2.04 3.40 9.33
N GLN A 51 2.63 2.28 8.92
CA GLN A 51 3.91 1.80 9.41
C GLN A 51 5.06 2.41 8.61
N THR A 52 6.11 2.86 9.29
CA THR A 52 7.42 3.12 8.70
C THR A 52 8.45 2.19 9.37
N SER A 53 9.56 1.92 8.69
CA SER A 53 10.64 1.10 9.22
C SER A 53 11.94 1.89 9.22
N THR A 54 12.77 1.69 10.23
CA THR A 54 14.21 1.97 10.20
C THR A 54 14.95 0.63 10.25
N ASP A 55 16.27 0.67 10.20
CA ASP A 55 17.10 -0.55 10.31
C ASP A 55 16.90 -1.30 11.64
N LEU A 56 16.45 -0.58 12.68
CA LEU A 56 16.32 -1.11 14.04
C LEU A 56 14.87 -1.45 14.41
N ASN A 57 13.93 -0.61 14.01
CA ASN A 57 12.57 -0.65 14.56
C ASN A 57 11.51 -0.30 13.52
N ASN A 58 10.32 -0.85 13.76
CA ASN A 58 9.12 -0.40 13.10
C ASN A 58 8.42 0.65 13.95
N PHE A 59 7.90 1.68 13.30
CA PHE A 59 7.11 2.72 13.93
C PHE A 59 5.79 2.89 13.20
N TYR A 60 4.80 3.42 13.90
CA TYR A 60 3.49 3.75 13.36
C TYR A 60 3.23 5.24 13.59
N LEU A 61 2.60 5.90 12.62
CA LEU A 61 2.05 7.25 12.83
C LEU A 61 1.04 7.21 14.00
N GLU A 62 1.18 8.14 14.93
CA GLU A 62 0.28 8.31 16.07
C GLU A 62 -0.21 9.75 16.13
N ILE A 63 -1.52 9.93 16.29
CA ILE A 63 -2.16 11.24 16.53
C ILE A 63 -2.86 11.15 17.88
N ARG A 64 -2.26 11.74 18.90
CA ARG A 64 -2.74 11.63 20.29
C ARG A 64 -3.94 12.53 20.56
N LEU A 65 -4.58 12.31 21.71
CA LEU A 65 -5.78 13.03 22.11
C LEU A 65 -5.53 14.54 22.29
N ASP A 66 -4.36 14.91 22.80
CA ASP A 66 -3.89 16.29 22.97
C ASP A 66 -3.59 16.99 21.64
N GLY A 67 -3.62 16.25 20.52
CA GLY A 67 -3.32 16.75 19.19
C GLY A 67 -1.85 16.65 18.79
N SER A 68 -0.98 16.12 19.65
CA SER A 68 0.40 15.85 19.26
C SER A 68 0.46 14.75 18.18
N VAL A 69 1.31 14.99 17.19
CA VAL A 69 1.60 14.04 16.12
C VAL A 69 3.00 13.47 16.36
N GLY A 70 3.13 12.16 16.27
CA GLY A 70 4.42 11.52 16.43
C GLY A 70 4.44 10.10 15.91
N LYS A 71 5.40 9.33 16.43
CA LYS A 71 5.59 7.93 16.11
C LYS A 71 5.56 7.06 17.37
N THR A 72 5.06 5.84 17.22
CA THR A 72 5.01 4.83 18.29
C THR A 72 5.50 3.49 17.76
N THR A 73 6.17 2.67 18.59
CA THR A 73 6.60 1.31 18.21
C THR A 73 5.47 0.28 18.39
N ALA A 74 4.42 0.62 19.12
CA ALA A 74 3.29 -0.26 19.40
C ALA A 74 2.02 0.23 18.71
N ARG A 75 1.22 -0.68 18.16
CA ARG A 75 -0.12 -0.35 17.67
C ARG A 75 -1.01 0.02 18.85
N SER A 76 -1.68 1.15 18.76
CA SER A 76 -2.61 1.66 19.77
C SER A 76 -3.89 2.16 19.11
N ALA A 77 -4.90 2.52 19.90
CA ALA A 77 -6.09 3.19 19.36
C ALA A 77 -5.75 4.52 18.67
N PHE A 78 -4.68 5.20 19.09
CA PHE A 78 -4.24 6.49 18.55
C PHE A 78 -3.39 6.38 17.28
N SER A 79 -2.94 5.16 16.92
CA SER A 79 -2.28 4.87 15.64
C SER A 79 -3.24 4.33 14.58
N VAL A 80 -4.54 4.22 14.89
CA VAL A 80 -5.56 3.84 13.91
C VAL A 80 -5.91 5.05 13.04
N ILE A 81 -5.60 4.92 11.76
CA ILE A 81 -5.76 5.93 10.73
C ILE A 81 -6.86 5.51 9.75
N LEU A 82 -7.69 6.48 9.39
CA LEU A 82 -8.61 6.39 8.27
C LEU A 82 -8.10 7.29 7.14
N MET A 83 -7.91 6.70 5.97
CA MET A 83 -7.55 7.43 4.75
C MET A 83 -8.84 7.91 4.08
N LYS A 84 -9.03 9.24 3.99
CA LYS A 84 -10.19 9.84 3.34
C LYS A 84 -9.74 10.42 1.99
N ALA A 85 -10.23 9.86 0.89
CA ALA A 85 -9.98 10.43 -0.43
C ALA A 85 -10.82 11.70 -0.60
N GLU A 86 -10.16 12.83 -0.84
CA GLU A 86 -10.82 14.11 -1.16
C GLU A 86 -10.96 14.25 -2.69
N THR A 87 -9.91 13.89 -3.43
CA THR A 87 -9.90 13.85 -4.90
C THR A 87 -9.23 12.56 -5.38
N ARG A 88 -9.03 12.42 -6.70
CA ARG A 88 -8.24 11.32 -7.28
C ARG A 88 -6.75 11.40 -6.96
N GLU A 89 -6.26 12.51 -6.43
CA GLU A 89 -4.83 12.69 -6.16
C GLU A 89 -4.53 13.06 -4.71
N HIS A 90 -5.54 13.56 -3.98
CA HIS A 90 -5.38 14.09 -2.63
C HIS A 90 -6.11 13.24 -1.60
N VAL A 91 -5.44 13.02 -0.48
CA VAL A 91 -5.98 12.33 0.68
C VAL A 91 -5.87 13.19 1.93
N ALA A 92 -6.87 13.07 2.79
CA ALA A 92 -6.82 13.51 4.16
C ALA A 92 -6.53 12.30 5.06
N ILE A 93 -5.55 12.45 5.96
CA ILE A 93 -5.14 11.40 6.90
C ILE A 93 -5.82 11.70 8.24
N PHE A 94 -6.69 10.81 8.70
CA PHE A 94 -7.55 11.06 9.86
C PHE A 94 -7.30 10.06 11.00
N GLY A 95 -6.89 10.57 12.16
CA GLY A 95 -6.74 9.80 13.40
C GLY A 95 -8.09 9.49 14.01
N VAL A 96 -8.46 8.22 14.05
CA VAL A 96 -9.81 7.79 14.43
C VAL A 96 -10.11 8.06 15.89
N LYS A 97 -9.21 7.67 16.79
CA LYS A 97 -9.44 7.80 18.23
C LYS A 97 -9.33 9.25 18.70
N SER A 98 -8.43 10.04 18.13
CA SER A 98 -8.26 11.46 18.46
C SER A 98 -9.27 12.36 17.77
N ASN A 99 -9.98 11.88 16.74
CA ASN A 99 -10.93 12.65 15.93
C ASN A 99 -10.27 13.89 15.29
N ARG A 100 -9.05 13.72 14.78
CA ARG A 100 -8.22 14.81 14.25
C ARG A 100 -7.57 14.43 12.92
N TYR A 101 -7.45 15.40 12.03
CA TYR A 101 -6.71 15.31 10.79
C TYR A 101 -5.23 15.57 11.04
N LEU A 102 -4.37 14.80 10.39
CA LEU A 102 -2.96 15.13 10.24
C LEU A 102 -2.83 16.31 9.27
N CYS A 103 -2.00 17.28 9.64
CA CYS A 103 -1.72 18.46 8.83
C CYS A 103 -0.22 18.76 8.88
N MET A 104 0.24 19.57 7.93
CA MET A 104 1.61 20.02 7.78
C MET A 104 1.62 21.52 7.50
N ASP A 105 2.47 22.27 8.19
CA ASP A 105 2.64 23.69 7.92
C ASP A 105 3.61 23.95 6.75
N GLN A 106 3.96 25.23 6.53
CA GLN A 106 4.80 25.62 5.39
C GLN A 106 6.26 25.18 5.59
N GLU A 107 6.66 25.00 6.83
CA GLU A 107 7.99 24.60 7.29
C GLU A 107 8.15 23.07 7.34
N GLY A 108 7.07 22.32 7.07
CA GLY A 108 7.06 20.86 7.09
C GLY A 108 6.84 20.25 8.49
N ILE A 109 6.43 21.05 9.47
CA ILE A 109 6.14 20.58 10.82
C ILE A 109 4.74 19.95 10.83
N LEU A 110 4.68 18.74 11.37
CA LEU A 110 3.43 18.00 11.49
C LEU A 110 2.65 18.48 12.71
N PHE A 111 1.37 18.74 12.52
CA PHE A 111 0.42 19.05 13.58
C PHE A 111 -0.92 18.37 13.29
N SER A 112 -1.90 18.55 14.17
CA SER A 112 -3.24 18.03 13.93
C SER A 112 -4.33 19.06 14.15
N SER A 113 -5.45 18.88 13.44
CA SER A 113 -6.60 19.78 13.48
C SER A 113 -7.91 18.99 13.55
N PRO A 114 -8.91 19.41 14.36
CA PRO A 114 -10.23 18.77 14.35
C PRO A 114 -10.99 19.00 13.03
N ILE A 115 -10.61 20.03 12.27
CA ILE A 115 -11.23 20.39 10.99
C ILE A 115 -10.18 20.18 9.87
N CYS A 116 -10.59 19.55 8.77
CA CYS A 116 -9.72 19.38 7.60
C CYS A 116 -9.56 20.71 6.86
N GLN A 117 -8.40 21.34 6.99
CA GLN A 117 -8.04 22.55 6.26
C GLN A 117 -7.36 22.15 4.96
N ARG A 118 -7.90 22.59 3.80
CA ARG A 118 -7.41 22.14 2.49
C ARG A 118 -5.93 22.46 2.24
N ASP A 119 -5.45 23.59 2.78
CA ASP A 119 -4.09 24.09 2.53
C ASP A 119 -3.01 23.40 3.36
N SER A 120 -3.37 22.65 4.40
CA SER A 120 -2.42 22.05 5.34
C SER A 120 -2.68 20.58 5.64
N CYS A 121 -3.91 20.08 5.48
CA CYS A 121 -4.29 18.71 5.87
C CYS A 121 -4.48 17.75 4.69
N LEU A 122 -4.20 18.21 3.47
CA LEU A 122 -4.25 17.38 2.26
C LEU A 122 -2.86 17.01 1.79
N PHE A 123 -2.72 15.75 1.39
CA PHE A 123 -1.47 15.19 0.89
C PHE A 123 -1.71 14.53 -0.45
N TYR A 124 -0.75 14.68 -1.36
CA TYR A 124 -0.64 13.76 -2.49
C TYR A 124 -0.27 12.37 -1.97
N HIS A 125 -0.78 11.33 -2.62
CA HIS A 125 -0.39 9.93 -2.39
C HIS A 125 0.20 9.32 -3.65
N ARG A 126 1.29 8.56 -3.50
CA ARG A 126 1.85 7.73 -4.57
C ARG A 126 2.30 6.39 -3.99
N LEU A 127 1.95 5.31 -4.69
CA LEU A 127 2.53 3.99 -4.48
C LEU A 127 3.82 3.90 -5.31
N LEU A 128 4.94 3.64 -4.65
CA LEU A 128 6.25 3.48 -5.30
C LEU A 128 6.48 2.03 -5.74
N GLU A 129 7.46 1.85 -6.63
CA GLU A 129 7.87 0.54 -7.16
C GLU A 129 8.30 -0.46 -6.08
N ASN A 130 8.81 0.04 -4.95
CA ASN A 130 9.19 -0.78 -3.78
C ASN A 130 7.98 -1.18 -2.90
N ASN A 131 6.75 -1.00 -3.40
CA ASN A 131 5.50 -1.28 -2.67
C ASN A 131 5.40 -0.54 -1.33
N ARG A 132 5.87 0.71 -1.31
CA ARG A 132 5.67 1.65 -0.20
C ARG A 132 4.87 2.86 -0.69
N ASP A 133 4.02 3.36 0.18
CA ASP A 133 3.29 4.59 -0.03
C ASP A 133 4.15 5.78 0.41
N VAL A 134 4.07 6.87 -0.35
CA VAL A 134 4.56 8.18 0.08
C VAL A 134 3.42 9.18 0.10
N TYR A 135 3.52 10.10 1.05
CA TYR A 135 2.60 11.22 1.21
C TYR A 135 3.41 12.51 1.23
N TYR A 136 2.94 13.55 0.54
CA TYR A 136 3.60 14.85 0.53
C TYR A 136 2.59 15.98 0.44
N SER A 137 2.91 17.10 1.06
CA SER A 137 2.03 18.27 1.16
C SER A 137 1.59 18.73 -0.23
N THR A 138 0.28 18.94 -0.41
CA THR A 138 -0.25 19.52 -1.65
C THR A 138 0.19 20.96 -1.88
N ARG A 139 0.55 21.66 -0.79
CA ARG A 139 0.95 23.07 -0.80
C ARG A 139 2.44 23.26 -1.06
N THR A 140 3.29 22.50 -0.39
CA THR A 140 4.75 22.71 -0.42
C THR A 140 5.53 21.62 -1.14
N GLY A 141 4.94 20.44 -1.35
CA GLY A 141 5.66 19.28 -1.88
C GLY A 141 6.55 18.56 -0.86
N ILE A 142 6.60 19.03 0.39
CA ILE A 142 7.39 18.40 1.47
C ILE A 142 6.79 17.04 1.83
N LEU A 143 7.67 16.03 1.96
CA LEU A 143 7.30 14.68 2.36
C LEU A 143 6.77 14.64 3.80
N LEU A 144 5.72 13.84 4.01
CA LEU A 144 5.36 13.38 5.34
C LEU A 144 6.49 12.50 5.88
N ASN A 145 7.19 12.99 6.89
CA ASN A 145 8.31 12.29 7.51
C ASN A 145 8.19 12.32 9.04
N LEU A 146 8.26 11.15 9.69
CA LEU A 146 8.09 11.05 11.15
C LEU A 146 9.34 11.40 11.97
N GLU A 147 10.45 11.74 11.32
CA GLU A 147 11.70 12.20 11.94
C GLU A 147 12.05 13.65 11.58
N GLY A 148 11.14 14.35 10.89
CA GLY A 148 11.26 15.77 10.61
C GLY A 148 12.20 16.12 9.45
N SER A 149 12.55 15.18 8.57
CA SER A 149 13.17 15.55 7.29
C SER A 149 12.20 16.39 6.46
N ARG A 150 12.67 17.52 5.90
CA ARG A 150 11.87 18.44 5.08
C ARG A 150 12.13 18.27 3.57
N GLN A 151 12.49 17.05 3.16
CA GLN A 151 12.78 16.77 1.77
C GLN A 151 11.51 16.90 0.91
N LEU A 152 11.65 17.54 -0.25
CA LEU A 152 10.59 17.62 -1.26
C LEU A 152 10.50 16.29 -2.01
N TYR A 153 9.27 15.90 -2.37
CA TYR A 153 9.08 14.74 -3.24
C TYR A 153 9.56 15.05 -4.67
N SER A 154 10.40 14.17 -5.20
CA SER A 154 10.81 14.15 -6.60
C SER A 154 10.87 12.71 -7.08
N ALA A 155 10.30 12.43 -8.26
CA ALA A 155 10.29 11.09 -8.82
C ALA A 155 11.72 10.60 -9.12
N GLY A 156 12.01 9.35 -8.78
CA GLY A 156 13.33 8.73 -8.98
C GLY A 156 14.40 9.14 -7.96
N GLN A 157 14.11 10.04 -7.01
CA GLN A 157 15.05 10.39 -5.94
C GLN A 157 14.98 9.39 -4.78
N ASN A 158 16.12 9.14 -4.13
CA ASN A 158 16.16 8.41 -2.86
C ASN A 158 15.41 9.18 -1.78
N LEU A 159 14.49 8.48 -1.11
CA LEU A 159 13.64 9.05 -0.06
C LEU A 159 14.08 8.55 1.33
N PRO A 160 13.89 9.37 2.39
CA PRO A 160 14.15 8.92 3.75
C PRO A 160 13.24 7.74 4.10
N GLN A 161 13.78 6.72 4.75
CA GLN A 161 13.01 5.53 5.16
C GLN A 161 11.78 5.91 5.99
N THR A 162 11.90 6.95 6.83
CA THR A 162 10.82 7.48 7.68
C THR A 162 9.74 8.31 6.98
N SER A 163 9.81 8.38 5.65
CA SER A 163 8.76 8.88 4.76
C SER A 163 8.11 7.81 3.88
N LEU A 164 8.59 6.56 3.98
CA LEU A 164 8.07 5.41 3.25
C LEU A 164 7.11 4.62 4.14
N PHE A 165 5.84 4.60 3.78
CA PHE A 165 4.79 3.99 4.58
C PHE A 165 4.33 2.65 4.02
N LEU A 166 3.98 1.75 4.93
CA LEU A 166 3.32 0.49 4.64
C LEU A 166 2.01 0.44 5.43
N PRO A 167 0.85 0.59 4.79
CA PRO A 167 -0.43 0.52 5.48
C PRO A 167 -0.70 -0.90 5.98
N LYS A 168 -0.84 -1.05 7.30
CA LYS A 168 -1.19 -2.32 7.94
C LYS A 168 -2.64 -2.32 8.36
N LYS A 169 -3.41 -3.33 7.96
CA LYS A 169 -4.81 -3.47 8.36
C LYS A 169 -4.95 -3.45 9.90
N ASN A 170 -5.93 -2.70 10.41
CA ASN A 170 -6.36 -2.84 11.80
C ASN A 170 -7.12 -4.17 11.96
N THR A 171 -6.61 -5.06 12.81
CA THR A 171 -7.17 -6.39 13.11
C THR A 171 -7.65 -6.45 14.54
#